data_AF-A0AAV5M1W6-F1
#
_entry.id   AF-A0AAV5M1W6-F1
#
_cell.length_a   1.000
_cell.length_b   1.000
_cell.length_c   1.000
_cell.angle_alpha   90.00
_cell.angle_beta   90.00
_cell.angle_gamma   90.00
#
_symmetry.space_group_name_H-M   'P 1'
#
loop_
_entity.id
_entity.type
_entity.pdbx_description
1 polymer ?
#
loop_
_entity_poly.entity_id
_entity_poly.type
_entity_poly.pdbx_seq_one_letter_code
_entity_poly.pdbx_strand_id
1 'polypeptide(L)' 'MPITVHMHEKNSRCLKIIAEYGQEYGKEDPIRVLYHGYGHYDVLRSPINGGLSKLWTKR' A
#
# COMPACT_ATOMS: atom_id res chain seq x y z
N MET A 1 -14.66 3.21 -5.48
CA MET A 1 -13.23 3.34 -5.14
C MET A 1 -12.76 2.04 -4.52
N PRO A 2 -11.82 1.33 -5.16
CA PRO A 2 -11.31 0.06 -4.68
C PRO A 2 -10.32 0.24 -3.50
N ILE A 3 -10.06 -0.85 -2.79
CA ILE A 3 -9.07 -0.90 -1.70
C ILE A 3 -8.05 -2.00 -2.04
N THR A 4 -6.76 -1.68 -1.92
CA THR A 4 -5.67 -2.63 -2.09
C THR A 4 -4.91 -2.76 -0.78
N VAL A 5 -4.83 -3.99 -0.26
CA VAL A 5 -4.12 -4.31 0.98
C VAL A 5 -2.77 -4.90 0.65
N HIS A 6 -1.72 -4.29 1.19
CA HIS A 6 -0.33 -4.74 1.06
C HIS A 6 0.18 -5.34 2.37
N MET A 7 1.22 -6.16 2.29
CA MET A 7 1.97 -6.67 3.43
C MET A 7 3.46 -6.67 3.10
N HIS A 8 4.31 -6.45 4.09
CA HIS A 8 5.75 -6.66 3.93
C HIS A 8 6.06 -8.12 3.64
N GLU A 9 6.85 -8.36 2.61
CA GLU A 9 7.42 -9.67 2.36
C GLU A 9 8.58 -9.92 3.33
N LYS A 10 8.61 -11.08 3.99
CA LYS A 10 9.59 -11.38 5.06
C LYS A 10 11.05 -11.30 4.62
N ASN A 11 11.31 -11.58 3.34
CA ASN A 11 12.65 -11.71 2.78
C ASN A 11 13.05 -10.57 1.83
N SER A 12 12.18 -9.58 1.62
CA SER A 12 12.46 -8.48 0.71
C SER A 12 11.98 -7.15 1.31
N ARG A 13 12.56 -6.04 0.85
CA ARG A 13 12.04 -4.70 1.17
C ARG A 13 10.79 -4.35 0.34
N CYS A 14 10.15 -5.35 -0.28
CA CYS A 14 9.00 -5.17 -1.15
C CYS A 14 7.68 -5.36 -0.38
N LEU A 15 6.64 -4.72 -0.92
CA LEU A 15 5.26 -4.88 -0.48
C LEU A 15 4.53 -5.81 -1.45
N LYS A 16 3.97 -6.90 -0.94
CA LYS A 16 3.10 -7.79 -1.73
C LYS A 16 1.63 -7.42 -1.52
N ILE A 17 0.82 -7.53 -2.57
CA ILE A 17 -0.63 -7.41 -2.45
C ILE A 17 -1.15 -8.71 -1.80
N ILE A 18 -2.01 -8.56 -0.78
CA ILE A 18 -2.62 -9.70 -0.07
C ILE A 18 -4.14 -9.74 -0.22
N ALA A 19 -4.77 -8.63 -0.59
CA ALA A 19 -6.20 -8.58 -0.86
C ALA A 19 -6.56 -7.36 -1.72
N GLU A 20 -7.62 -7.51 -2.51
CA GLU A 20 -8.22 -6.44 -3.30
C GLU A 20 -9.74 -6.48 -3.11
N TYR A 21 -10.33 -5.31 -2.87
CA TYR A 21 -11.75 -5.17 -2.62
C TYR A 21 -12.35 -4.05 -3.46
N GLY A 22 -13.62 -4.22 -3.84
CA GLY A 22 -14.40 -3.16 -4.48
C GLY A 22 -13.95 -2.79 -5.88
N GLN A 23 -13.31 -3.73 -6.60
CA GLN A 23 -12.92 -3.58 -8.01
C GLN A 23 -14.15 -3.43 -8.93
N GLU A 24 -15.30 -3.93 -8.48
CA GLU A 24 -16.61 -3.74 -9.10
C GLU A 24 -17.13 -2.29 -8.99
N TYR A 25 -16.63 -1.51 -8.04
CA TYR A 25 -17.02 -0.11 -7.79
C TYR A 25 -16.01 0.90 -8.38
N GLY A 26 -15.14 0.45 -9.27
CA GLY A 26 -14.11 1.26 -9.92
C GLY A 26 -12.73 0.61 -9.84
N LYS A 27 -11.88 0.89 -10.83
CA LYS A 27 -10.52 0.34 -10.93
C LYS A 27 -9.43 1.41 -10.73
N GLU A 28 -9.86 2.64 -10.59
CA GLU A 28 -8.99 3.81 -10.57
C GLU A 28 -8.70 4.22 -9.12
N ASP A 29 -7.47 4.67 -8.90
CA ASP A 29 -6.92 5.17 -7.64
C ASP A 29 -7.37 4.40 -6.38
N PRO A 30 -6.93 3.13 -6.20
CA PRO A 30 -7.27 2.37 -5.01
C PRO A 30 -6.69 3.04 -3.76
N ILE A 31 -7.48 3.02 -2.67
CA ILE A 31 -6.96 3.29 -1.34
C ILE A 31 -5.99 2.16 -1.00
N ARG A 32 -4.70 2.50 -0.85
CA ARG A 32 -3.65 1.52 -0.53
C ARG A 32 -3.38 1.54 0.97
N VAL A 33 -3.39 0.37 1.58
CA VAL A 33 -3.08 0.19 3.01
C VAL A 33 -2.01 -0.88 3.21
N LEU A 34 -1.22 -0.76 4.27
CA LEU A 34 -0.22 -1.72 4.71
C LEU A 34 -0.71 -2.46 5.95
N TYR A 35 -0.82 -3.78 5.86
CA TYR A 35 -1.18 -4.66 6.96
C TYR A 35 0.07 -5.17 7.70
N HIS A 36 0.05 -5.07 9.03
CA HIS A 36 1.18 -5.45 9.88
C HIS A 36 1.10 -6.86 10.50
N GLY A 37 0.02 -7.61 10.25
CA GLY A 37 -0.11 -8.98 10.78
C GLY A 37 -0.86 -9.12 12.11
N TYR A 38 -1.27 -8.02 12.76
CA TYR A 38 -1.95 -8.02 14.07
C TYR A 38 -3.21 -7.12 14.12
N GLY A 39 -3.84 -6.88 12.97
CA GLY A 39 -5.05 -6.04 12.87
C GLY A 39 -4.81 -4.54 12.70
N HIS A 40 -3.55 -4.09 12.69
CA HIS A 40 -3.19 -2.70 12.42
C HIS A 40 -2.91 -2.45 10.93
N TYR A 41 -3.36 -1.30 10.45
CA TYR A 41 -3.21 -0.85 9.07
C TYR A 41 -2.67 0.58 9.01
N ASP A 42 -1.68 0.79 8.15
CA ASP A 42 -1.19 2.12 7.79
C ASP A 42 -1.62 2.51 6.37
N VAL A 43 -1.84 3.80 6.14
CA VAL A 43 -2.15 4.30 4.79
C VAL A 43 -0.85 4.40 3.98
N LEU A 44 -0.81 3.69 2.85
CA LEU A 44 0.28 3.80 1.88
C LEU A 44 -0.01 4.96 0.94
N ARG A 45 0.50 6.12 1.32
CA ARG A 45 0.44 7.32 0.50
C ARG A 45 1.46 7.22 -0.65
N SER A 46 1.15 6.43 -1.66
CA SER A 46 1.92 6.44 -2.91
C SER A 46 1.68 7.77 -3.62
N PRO A 47 2.68 8.34 -4.31
CA PRO A 47 2.46 9.51 -5.14
C PRO A 47 1.57 9.05 -6.30
N ILE A 48 0.34 9.54 -6.35
CA ILE A 48 -0.62 9.23 -7.42
C ILE A 48 -0.13 9.77 -8.79
N ASN A 49 0.95 10.55 -8.82
CA ASN A 49 1.66 10.90 -10.05
C ASN A 49 3.10 11.35 -9.69
N GLY A 50 4.14 10.63 -10.12
CA GLY A 50 5.52 11.12 -10.30
C GLY A 50 6.27 11.84 -9.17
N GLY A 51 5.74 11.96 -7.95
CA GLY A 51 6.38 12.70 -6.86
C GLY A 51 7.23 11.79 -5.98
N LEU A 52 8.51 11.64 -6.33
CA LEU A 52 9.54 10.96 -5.54
C LEU A 52 9.31 11.17 -4.02
N SER A 53 8.87 10.14 -3.30
CA SER A 53 8.79 10.23 -1.85
C SER A 53 10.21 10.40 -1.32
N LYS A 54 10.49 11.54 -0.69
CA LYS A 54 11.77 11.81 -0.03
C LYS A 54 12.04 10.67 0.96
N LEU A 55 12.96 9.79 0.59
CA LEU A 55 13.51 8.76 1.44
C LEU A 55 14.25 9.47 2.59
N TRP A 56 13.61 9.60 3.75
CA TRP A 56 14.29 10.06 4.96
C TRP A 56 15.20 8.94 5.47
N THR A 57 16.43 8.88 4.98
CA THR A 57 17.50 8.14 5.63
C THR A 57 17.88 8.89 6.91
N LYS A 58 17.53 8.32 8.06
CA LYS A 58 18.10 8.73 9.35
C LYS A 58 19.45 8.03 9.52
N ARG A 59 20.46 8.83 9.88
CA ARG A 59 21.88 8.47 10.05
C ARG A 59 22.09 7.44 11.15
#